data_AF-A0A7R9QZI8-F1
#
_entry.id   AF-A0A7R9QZI8-F1
#
_cell.length_a   1.000
_cell.length_b   1.000
_cell.length_c   1.000
_cell.angle_alpha   90.00
_cell.angle_beta   90.00
_cell.angle_gamma   90.00
#
_symmetry.space_group_name_H-M   'P 1'
#
loop_
_entity.id
_entity.type
_entity.pdbx_description
1 polymer ?
#
loop_
_entity_poly.entity_id
_entity_poly.type
_entity_poly.pdbx_seq_one_letter_code
_entity_poly.pdbx_strand_id
1 'polypeptide(L)'
;MKDMYDQVVKFGAYIVDALHEYKQPIVVYIPPFAELRGGAWAVLDATINPRHMKMFADPDGRGGVLEPEGTVEIRFRAKDLVKTMHRCDNGCKDLLKQINETNSADEKKRLERELADREASLMGMYHQVALSFADLHDTPQRMYEKGCICDVVLWHKSRLYFYWHLRRALSENRVVDEIQAIVQNKNELEAKSMIRRWFTEHCGQHNQHLWDDNRAVAEWLSTQLETTSSTVIENIRCIQRDALSRQIQGFYNDFPSATFDSLVQLIHSGMTGQQRTDLLAALVALEAQTPKSPQLTSSSADSNESVDNKSEEVVVKEDEI
;
A
#
# COMPACT_ATOMS: atom_id res chain seq x y z
N MET A 1 -37.09 7.35 8.91
CA MET A 1 -36.92 7.14 10.37
C MET A 1 -37.02 5.67 10.76
N LYS A 2 -37.93 4.88 10.16
CA LYS A 2 -38.05 3.44 10.41
C LYS A 2 -36.70 2.69 10.36
N ASP A 3 -35.91 2.87 9.31
CA ASP A 3 -34.66 2.11 9.10
C ASP A 3 -33.57 2.44 10.13
N MET A 4 -33.56 3.69 10.62
CA MET A 4 -32.70 4.11 11.73
C MET A 4 -33.12 3.46 13.05
N TYR A 5 -34.42 3.32 13.30
CA TYR A 5 -34.96 2.59 14.45
C TYR A 5 -34.69 1.07 14.32
N ASP A 6 -34.83 0.52 13.12
CA ASP A 6 -34.50 -0.86 12.76
C ASP A 6 -32.97 -1.10 12.61
N GLN A 7 -32.14 -0.20 13.16
CA GLN A 7 -30.70 -0.38 13.37
C GLN A 7 -29.83 -0.45 12.09
N VAL A 8 -30.22 0.20 10.98
CA VAL A 8 -29.43 0.23 9.72
C VAL A 8 -27.95 0.55 9.91
N VAL A 9 -27.61 1.46 10.84
CA VAL A 9 -26.22 1.83 11.17
C VAL A 9 -25.42 0.65 11.73
N LYS A 10 -26.05 -0.23 12.51
CA LYS A 10 -25.42 -1.43 13.09
C LYS A 10 -25.08 -2.45 12.01
N PHE A 11 -25.96 -2.63 11.02
CA PHE A 11 -25.69 -3.48 9.87
C PHE A 11 -24.59 -2.90 8.97
N GLY A 12 -24.49 -1.56 8.87
CA GLY A 12 -23.36 -0.89 8.22
C GLY A 12 -22.01 -1.20 8.88
N ALA A 13 -21.95 -1.23 10.22
CA ALA A 13 -20.73 -1.60 10.95
C ALA A 13 -20.30 -3.05 10.66
N TYR A 14 -21.25 -4.00 10.62
CA TYR A 14 -20.96 -5.40 10.31
C TYR A 14 -20.33 -5.62 8.92
N ILE A 15 -20.59 -4.73 7.94
CA ILE A 15 -19.92 -4.77 6.64
C ILE A 15 -18.43 -4.44 6.81
N VAL A 16 -18.10 -3.41 7.58
CA VAL A 16 -16.71 -3.02 7.86
C VAL A 16 -15.97 -4.12 8.61
N ASP A 17 -16.58 -4.69 9.65
CA ASP A 17 -16.01 -5.82 10.41
C ASP A 17 -15.70 -7.01 9.49
N ALA A 18 -16.66 -7.42 8.66
CA ALA A 18 -16.51 -8.55 7.76
C ALA A 18 -15.45 -8.31 6.66
N LEU A 19 -15.36 -7.10 6.12
CA LEU A 19 -14.34 -6.72 5.12
C LEU A 19 -12.94 -6.64 5.73
N HIS A 20 -12.83 -6.19 6.98
CA HIS A 20 -11.56 -6.13 7.72
C HIS A 20 -10.99 -7.53 8.00
N GLU A 21 -11.83 -8.49 8.41
CA GLU A 21 -11.40 -9.87 8.68
C GLU A 21 -11.13 -10.71 7.42
N TYR A 22 -11.57 -10.25 6.25
CA TYR A 22 -11.48 -11.00 4.99
C TYR A 22 -10.04 -11.17 4.48
N LYS A 23 -9.71 -12.36 3.97
CA LYS A 23 -8.31 -12.78 3.66
C LYS A 23 -8.04 -13.09 2.19
N GLN A 24 -9.01 -12.82 1.31
CA GLN A 24 -8.91 -13.07 -0.12
C GLN A 24 -9.07 -11.74 -0.89
N PRO A 25 -8.55 -11.61 -2.11
CA PRO A 25 -8.67 -10.36 -2.87
C PRO A 25 -10.14 -9.92 -3.03
N ILE A 26 -10.40 -8.65 -2.78
CA ILE A 26 -11.70 -7.99 -2.97
C ILE A 26 -11.52 -6.94 -4.07
N VAL A 27 -12.41 -6.98 -5.07
CA VAL A 27 -12.47 -5.99 -6.14
C VAL A 27 -13.81 -5.27 -6.04
N VAL A 28 -13.77 -4.00 -5.65
CA VAL A 28 -14.90 -3.08 -5.73
C VAL A 28 -14.81 -2.34 -7.07
N TYR A 29 -15.88 -2.33 -7.85
CA TYR A 29 -15.93 -1.66 -9.14
C TYR A 29 -17.25 -0.90 -9.28
N ILE A 30 -17.18 0.40 -9.58
CA ILE A 30 -18.35 1.24 -9.91
C ILE A 30 -18.63 1.09 -11.42
N PRO A 31 -19.74 0.46 -11.85
CA PRO A 31 -20.08 0.32 -13.27
C PRO A 31 -20.50 1.65 -13.95
N PRO A 32 -20.70 1.67 -15.28
CA PRO A 32 -21.23 2.83 -16.00
C PRO A 32 -22.55 3.33 -15.40
N PHE A 33 -22.67 4.65 -15.24
CA PHE A 33 -23.84 5.33 -14.67
C PHE A 33 -24.24 4.90 -13.25
N ALA A 34 -23.44 4.07 -12.59
CA ALA A 34 -23.60 3.79 -11.17
C ALA A 34 -22.85 4.83 -10.34
N GLU A 35 -23.25 4.99 -9.09
CA GLU A 35 -22.61 5.90 -8.16
C GLU A 35 -22.37 5.29 -6.79
N LEU A 36 -21.31 5.75 -6.13
CA LEU A 36 -21.03 5.43 -4.73
C LEU A 36 -20.92 6.72 -3.92
N ARG A 37 -21.88 6.95 -3.03
CA ARG A 37 -22.04 8.22 -2.31
C ARG A 37 -21.90 8.06 -0.79
N GLY A 38 -21.32 9.05 -0.14
CA GLY A 38 -21.38 9.26 1.31
C GLY A 38 -21.10 8.01 2.15
N GLY A 39 -22.08 7.60 2.96
CA GLY A 39 -21.95 6.44 3.86
C GLY A 39 -21.73 5.11 3.15
N ALA A 40 -22.20 4.94 1.91
CA ALA A 40 -21.97 3.73 1.13
C ALA A 40 -20.50 3.61 0.68
N TRP A 41 -19.84 4.74 0.38
CA TRP A 41 -18.40 4.77 0.17
C TRP A 41 -17.65 4.41 1.46
N ALA A 42 -18.03 5.02 2.59
CA ALA A 42 -17.34 4.85 3.86
C ALA A 42 -17.28 3.39 4.36
N VAL A 43 -18.25 2.53 4.00
CA VAL A 43 -18.26 1.10 4.37
C VAL A 43 -17.66 0.16 3.31
N LEU A 44 -17.24 0.69 2.15
CA LEU A 44 -16.63 -0.07 1.05
C LEU A 44 -15.23 0.43 0.66
N ASP A 45 -14.70 1.42 1.39
CA ASP A 45 -13.41 2.05 1.08
C ASP A 45 -12.24 1.05 1.21
N ALA A 46 -11.29 1.12 0.28
CA ALA A 46 -10.14 0.20 0.25
C ALA A 46 -9.24 0.30 1.50
N THR A 47 -9.31 1.40 2.27
CA THR A 47 -8.54 1.56 3.52
C THR A 47 -9.02 0.65 4.66
N ILE A 48 -10.21 0.04 4.57
CA ILE A 48 -10.71 -0.94 5.56
C ILE A 48 -9.80 -2.19 5.60
N ASN A 49 -9.30 -2.62 4.44
CA ASN A 49 -8.41 -3.76 4.31
C ASN A 49 -7.42 -3.53 3.13
N PRO A 50 -6.37 -2.70 3.32
CA PRO A 50 -5.47 -2.27 2.24
C PRO A 50 -4.67 -3.40 1.57
N ARG A 51 -4.54 -4.55 2.25
CA ARG A 51 -3.89 -5.76 1.75
C ARG A 51 -4.70 -6.42 0.64
N HIS A 52 -6.02 -6.52 0.86
CA HIS A 52 -6.90 -7.36 0.05
C HIS A 52 -7.89 -6.55 -0.82
N MET A 53 -8.32 -5.37 -0.39
CA MET A 53 -9.28 -4.54 -1.11
C MET A 53 -8.61 -3.64 -2.15
N LYS A 54 -9.16 -3.65 -3.36
CA LYS A 54 -8.88 -2.63 -4.39
C LYS A 54 -10.17 -2.12 -5.00
N MET A 55 -10.18 -0.82 -5.30
CA MET A 55 -11.35 -0.13 -5.81
C MET A 55 -11.08 0.46 -7.20
N PHE A 56 -12.07 0.39 -8.07
CA PHE A 56 -12.03 0.81 -9.47
C PHE A 56 -13.34 1.52 -9.85
N ALA A 57 -13.31 2.35 -10.89
CA ALA A 57 -14.51 2.96 -11.43
C ALA A 57 -14.49 2.97 -12.96
N ASP A 58 -15.66 2.86 -13.59
CA ASP A 58 -15.84 3.13 -15.01
C ASP A 58 -15.81 4.65 -15.27
N PRO A 59 -15.34 5.15 -16.44
CA PRO A 59 -15.39 6.58 -16.78
C PRO A 59 -16.77 7.25 -16.64
N ASP A 60 -17.85 6.50 -16.84
CA ASP A 60 -19.23 6.99 -16.73
C ASP A 60 -19.81 6.82 -15.30
N GLY A 61 -19.05 6.27 -14.36
CA GLY A 61 -19.42 6.19 -12.95
C GLY A 61 -19.33 7.53 -12.22
N ARG A 62 -19.87 7.60 -10.99
CA ARG A 62 -19.78 8.78 -10.10
C ARG A 62 -19.48 8.42 -8.66
N GLY A 63 -18.97 9.38 -7.90
CA GLY A 63 -18.73 9.18 -6.48
C GLY A 63 -18.24 10.42 -5.76
N GLY A 64 -18.76 10.61 -4.56
CA GLY A 64 -18.59 11.84 -3.79
C GLY A 64 -19.26 11.74 -2.42
N VAL A 65 -19.17 12.79 -1.62
CA VAL A 65 -19.75 12.81 -0.26
C VAL A 65 -21.27 12.94 -0.31
N LEU A 66 -21.77 13.72 -1.26
CA LEU A 66 -23.19 14.01 -1.50
C LEU A 66 -23.48 13.89 -3.00
N GLU A 67 -24.76 13.90 -3.35
CA GLU A 67 -25.22 14.14 -4.73
C GLU A 67 -24.93 15.59 -5.16
N PRO A 68 -24.87 15.89 -6.48
CA PRO A 68 -24.68 17.24 -6.99
C PRO A 68 -25.71 18.25 -6.45
N GLU A 69 -26.97 17.83 -6.33
CA GLU A 69 -28.11 18.59 -5.79
C GLU A 69 -27.84 19.06 -4.36
N GLY A 70 -27.52 18.12 -3.46
CA GLY A 70 -27.18 18.44 -2.07
C GLY A 70 -25.90 19.27 -1.94
N THR A 71 -24.94 19.08 -2.86
CA THR A 71 -23.73 19.91 -2.91
C THR A 71 -24.06 21.35 -3.29
N VAL A 72 -24.90 21.58 -4.30
CA VAL A 72 -25.34 22.92 -4.72
C VAL A 72 -26.19 23.58 -3.63
N GLU A 73 -27.13 22.86 -3.02
CA GLU A 73 -27.97 23.40 -1.94
C GLU A 73 -27.15 23.87 -0.73
N ILE A 74 -26.07 23.16 -0.38
CA ILE A 74 -25.22 23.53 0.74
C ILE A 74 -24.21 24.61 0.35
N ARG A 75 -23.52 24.47 -0.79
CA ARG A 75 -22.30 25.23 -1.16
C ARG A 75 -22.47 26.29 -2.26
N PHE A 76 -23.50 26.20 -3.10
CA PHE A 76 -23.68 27.09 -4.27
C PHE A 76 -25.11 27.62 -4.35
N ARG A 77 -25.50 28.34 -3.29
CA ARG A 77 -26.89 28.78 -3.04
C ARG A 77 -27.30 29.88 -4.01
N ALA A 78 -28.60 30.24 -3.99
CA ALA A 78 -29.18 31.32 -4.80
C ALA A 78 -28.34 32.62 -4.84
N LYS A 79 -27.72 33.02 -3.72
CA LYS A 79 -26.84 34.21 -3.67
C LYS A 79 -25.59 34.08 -4.55
N ASP A 80 -25.05 32.88 -4.70
CA ASP A 80 -23.84 32.61 -5.49
C ASP A 80 -24.17 32.30 -6.96
N LEU A 81 -25.38 31.77 -7.21
CA LEU A 81 -26.00 31.76 -8.54
C LEU A 81 -26.15 33.18 -9.09
N VAL A 82 -26.75 34.11 -8.32
CA VAL A 82 -26.93 35.52 -8.73
C VAL A 82 -25.58 36.21 -8.99
N LYS A 83 -24.58 36.06 -8.10
CA LYS A 83 -23.20 36.55 -8.37
C LYS A 83 -22.63 35.99 -9.68
N THR A 84 -22.95 34.74 -10.02
CA THR A 84 -22.48 34.09 -11.24
C THR A 84 -23.22 34.61 -12.47
N MET A 85 -24.52 34.91 -12.37
CA MET A 85 -25.26 35.64 -13.41
C MET A 85 -24.64 37.02 -13.66
N HIS A 86 -24.38 37.80 -12.59
CA HIS A 86 -23.72 39.12 -12.68
C HIS A 86 -22.33 39.06 -13.33
N ARG A 87 -21.61 37.95 -13.16
CA ARG A 87 -20.28 37.72 -13.77
C ARG A 87 -20.35 37.22 -15.22
N CYS A 88 -21.39 36.48 -15.60
CA CYS A 88 -21.44 35.73 -16.85
C CYS A 88 -22.48 36.23 -17.85
N ASP A 89 -23.69 36.60 -17.42
CA ASP A 89 -24.74 37.15 -18.30
C ASP A 89 -24.45 38.60 -18.69
N ASN A 90 -24.55 38.92 -19.98
CA ASN A 90 -24.31 40.29 -20.46
C ASN A 90 -25.47 41.23 -20.09
N GLY A 91 -26.72 40.75 -20.12
CA GLY A 91 -27.88 41.55 -19.72
C GLY A 91 -27.81 41.99 -18.26
N CYS A 92 -27.46 41.08 -17.34
CA CYS A 92 -27.23 41.44 -15.93
C CYS A 92 -26.10 42.47 -15.77
N LYS A 93 -25.00 42.38 -16.54
CA LYS A 93 -23.90 43.36 -16.49
C LYS A 93 -24.33 44.74 -16.97
N ASP A 94 -25.04 44.80 -18.09
CA ASP A 94 -25.47 46.06 -18.68
C ASP A 94 -26.49 46.77 -17.78
N LEU A 95 -27.42 46.02 -17.16
CA LEU A 95 -28.34 46.52 -16.15
C LEU A 95 -27.60 47.01 -14.89
N LEU A 96 -26.66 46.24 -14.35
CA LEU A 96 -25.83 46.66 -13.21
C LEU A 96 -25.02 47.93 -13.50
N LYS A 97 -24.48 48.05 -14.71
CA LYS A 97 -23.78 49.27 -15.14
C LYS A 97 -24.72 50.47 -15.15
N GLN A 98 -25.89 50.34 -15.77
CA GLN A 98 -26.91 51.40 -15.79
C GLN A 98 -27.40 51.79 -14.39
N ILE A 99 -27.57 50.82 -13.47
CA ILE A 99 -27.93 51.06 -12.06
C ILE A 99 -26.86 51.88 -11.33
N ASN A 100 -25.57 51.70 -11.67
CA ASN A 100 -24.45 52.44 -11.09
C ASN A 100 -24.25 53.83 -11.71
N GLU A 101 -24.60 54.02 -12.98
CA GLU A 101 -24.50 55.30 -13.70
C GLU A 101 -25.73 56.21 -13.48
N THR A 102 -26.84 55.67 -12.99
CA THR A 102 -28.12 56.38 -12.81
C THR A 102 -28.24 57.10 -11.46
N ASN A 103 -28.41 58.43 -11.51
CA ASN A 103 -28.63 59.27 -10.33
C ASN A 103 -30.11 59.46 -9.93
N SER A 104 -31.08 59.07 -10.77
CA SER A 104 -32.51 59.21 -10.47
C SER A 104 -33.05 58.00 -9.70
N ALA A 105 -33.69 58.25 -8.56
CA ALA A 105 -34.19 57.20 -7.67
C ALA A 105 -35.30 56.33 -8.29
N ASP A 106 -36.16 56.92 -9.12
CA ASP A 106 -37.27 56.18 -9.76
C ASP A 106 -36.78 55.34 -10.96
N GLU A 107 -35.81 55.85 -11.71
CA GLU A 107 -35.16 55.13 -12.80
C GLU A 107 -34.36 53.94 -12.25
N LYS A 108 -33.61 54.16 -11.16
CA LYS A 108 -32.89 53.09 -10.47
C LYS A 108 -33.81 51.97 -10.00
N LYS A 109 -34.98 52.30 -9.40
CA LYS A 109 -36.02 51.32 -9.02
C LYS A 109 -36.69 50.61 -10.20
N ARG A 110 -36.59 51.14 -11.43
CA ARG A 110 -37.05 50.44 -12.64
C ARG A 110 -36.02 49.40 -13.05
N LEU A 111 -34.76 49.81 -13.17
CA LEU A 111 -33.63 48.94 -13.52
C LEU A 111 -33.41 47.81 -12.50
N GLU A 112 -33.58 48.09 -11.20
CA GLU A 112 -33.52 47.07 -10.13
C GLU A 112 -34.63 46.00 -10.28
N ARG A 113 -35.82 46.38 -10.76
CA ARG A 113 -36.89 45.41 -11.07
C ARG A 113 -36.57 44.59 -12.31
N GLU A 114 -36.12 45.24 -13.38
CA GLU A 114 -35.73 44.58 -14.63
C GLU A 114 -34.57 43.59 -14.42
N LEU A 115 -33.61 43.93 -13.54
CA LEU A 115 -32.56 43.02 -13.09
C LEU A 115 -33.13 41.83 -12.30
N ALA A 116 -34.06 42.05 -11.37
CA ALA A 116 -34.70 40.98 -10.61
C ALA A 116 -35.53 40.03 -11.50
N ASP A 117 -36.26 40.56 -12.49
CA ASP A 117 -37.00 39.78 -13.48
C ASP A 117 -36.04 38.96 -14.35
N ARG A 118 -34.90 39.54 -14.76
CA ARG A 118 -33.83 38.84 -15.48
C ARG A 118 -33.22 37.72 -14.64
N GLU A 119 -32.86 37.98 -13.39
CA GLU A 119 -32.34 36.98 -12.44
C GLU A 119 -33.32 35.81 -12.25
N ALA A 120 -34.61 36.11 -12.05
CA ALA A 120 -35.66 35.10 -11.93
C ALA A 120 -35.76 34.21 -13.19
N SER A 121 -35.71 34.83 -14.39
CA SER A 121 -35.73 34.10 -15.67
C SER A 121 -34.52 33.18 -15.87
N LEU A 122 -33.35 33.55 -15.33
CA LEU A 122 -32.10 32.81 -15.49
C LEU A 122 -31.90 31.72 -14.43
N MET A 123 -32.60 31.81 -13.29
CA MET A 123 -32.37 30.95 -12.12
C MET A 123 -32.38 29.45 -12.43
N GLY A 124 -33.36 28.97 -13.21
CA GLY A 124 -33.45 27.55 -13.57
C GLY A 124 -32.26 27.05 -14.38
N MET A 125 -31.82 27.81 -15.39
CA MET A 125 -30.66 27.44 -16.21
C MET A 125 -29.35 27.50 -15.42
N TYR A 126 -29.16 28.55 -14.61
CA TYR A 126 -27.95 28.66 -13.78
C TYR A 126 -27.89 27.61 -12.67
N HIS A 127 -29.05 27.16 -12.15
CA HIS A 127 -29.09 26.01 -11.25
C HIS A 127 -28.62 24.72 -11.94
N GLN A 128 -29.08 24.44 -13.17
CA GLN A 128 -28.57 23.30 -13.95
C GLN A 128 -27.06 23.38 -14.20
N VAL A 129 -26.54 24.58 -14.52
CA VAL A 129 -25.08 24.80 -14.66
C VAL A 129 -24.35 24.54 -13.35
N ALA A 130 -24.92 24.88 -12.20
CA ALA A 130 -24.34 24.58 -10.90
C ALA A 130 -24.34 23.08 -10.57
N LEU A 131 -25.40 22.35 -10.95
CA LEU A 131 -25.45 20.88 -10.81
C LEU A 131 -24.36 20.23 -11.67
N SER A 132 -24.21 20.63 -12.94
CA SER A 132 -23.12 20.15 -13.80
C SER A 132 -21.74 20.53 -13.28
N PHE A 133 -21.58 21.72 -12.69
CA PHE A 133 -20.33 22.14 -12.04
C PHE A 133 -20.01 21.28 -10.81
N ALA A 134 -21.00 20.90 -10.01
CA ALA A 134 -20.84 19.97 -8.90
C ALA A 134 -20.48 18.56 -9.39
N ASP A 135 -21.17 18.02 -10.40
CA ASP A 135 -20.91 16.68 -10.97
C ASP A 135 -19.48 16.51 -11.50
N LEU A 136 -18.86 17.57 -12.03
CA LEU A 136 -17.45 17.55 -12.45
C LEU A 136 -16.48 17.23 -11.30
N HIS A 137 -16.85 17.49 -10.05
CA HIS A 137 -16.07 17.12 -8.87
C HIS A 137 -16.25 15.65 -8.44
N ASP A 138 -17.22 14.93 -8.97
CA ASP A 138 -17.54 13.54 -8.62
C ASP A 138 -17.07 12.54 -9.69
N THR A 139 -16.17 13.00 -10.58
CA THR A 139 -15.64 12.25 -11.72
C THR A 139 -14.60 11.19 -11.31
N PRO A 140 -14.58 10.00 -11.96
CA PRO A 140 -13.61 8.93 -11.70
C PRO A 140 -12.15 9.36 -11.81
N GLN A 141 -11.85 10.26 -12.75
CA GLN A 141 -10.50 10.81 -12.93
C GLN A 141 -10.05 11.56 -11.68
N ARG A 142 -10.94 12.33 -11.04
CA ARG A 142 -10.62 13.00 -9.76
C ARG A 142 -10.45 11.99 -8.61
N MET A 143 -11.20 10.88 -8.59
CA MET A 143 -11.00 9.82 -7.59
C MET A 143 -9.60 9.21 -7.72
N TYR A 144 -9.16 8.94 -8.94
CA TYR A 144 -7.83 8.39 -9.24
C TYR A 144 -6.72 9.38 -8.85
N GLU A 145 -6.83 10.65 -9.23
CA GLU A 145 -5.90 11.73 -8.85
C GLU A 145 -5.89 12.02 -7.32
N LYS A 146 -6.86 11.51 -6.57
CA LYS A 146 -6.89 11.54 -5.10
C LYS A 146 -6.47 10.23 -4.44
N GLY A 147 -6.10 9.22 -5.22
CA GLY A 147 -5.70 7.90 -4.72
C GLY A 147 -6.84 7.09 -4.11
N CYS A 148 -8.11 7.48 -4.34
CA CYS A 148 -9.28 6.81 -3.79
C CYS A 148 -9.63 5.52 -4.57
N ILE A 149 -9.20 5.42 -5.84
CA ILE A 149 -9.33 4.23 -6.69
C ILE A 149 -7.98 3.90 -7.34
N CYS A 150 -7.77 2.63 -7.67
CA CYS A 150 -6.53 2.12 -8.23
C CYS A 150 -6.38 2.36 -9.75
N ASP A 151 -7.49 2.42 -10.50
CA ASP A 151 -7.50 2.63 -11.96
C ASP A 151 -8.92 2.97 -12.44
N VAL A 152 -9.04 3.56 -13.63
CA VAL A 152 -10.32 3.85 -14.31
C VAL A 152 -10.54 2.83 -15.43
N VAL A 153 -11.47 1.90 -15.24
CA VAL A 153 -11.60 0.68 -16.05
C VAL A 153 -12.88 0.72 -16.89
N LEU A 154 -12.72 0.77 -18.22
CA LEU A 154 -13.82 0.72 -19.20
C LEU A 154 -14.63 -0.59 -19.11
N TRP A 155 -15.94 -0.49 -18.99
CA TRP A 155 -16.89 -1.60 -18.84
C TRP A 155 -16.71 -2.71 -19.89
N HIS A 156 -16.56 -2.35 -21.16
CA HIS A 156 -16.41 -3.33 -22.24
C HIS A 156 -15.07 -4.10 -22.19
N LYS A 157 -14.07 -3.62 -21.44
CA LYS A 157 -12.79 -4.31 -21.15
C LYS A 157 -12.74 -4.91 -19.74
N SER A 158 -13.63 -4.48 -18.84
CA SER A 158 -13.64 -4.85 -17.41
C SER A 158 -13.51 -6.34 -17.16
N ARG A 159 -14.26 -7.19 -17.89
CA ARG A 159 -14.20 -8.66 -17.75
C ARG A 159 -12.79 -9.22 -17.96
N LEU A 160 -12.07 -8.76 -19.00
CA LEU A 160 -10.73 -9.23 -19.31
C LEU A 160 -9.70 -8.66 -18.33
N TYR A 161 -9.85 -7.38 -17.98
CA TYR A 161 -9.01 -6.70 -16.99
C TYR A 161 -9.09 -7.39 -15.62
N PHE A 162 -10.30 -7.58 -15.09
CA PHE A 162 -10.52 -8.19 -13.78
C PHE A 162 -10.21 -9.69 -13.76
N TYR A 163 -10.35 -10.42 -14.87
CA TYR A 163 -9.86 -11.79 -14.98
C TYR A 163 -8.34 -11.87 -14.68
N TRP A 164 -7.53 -11.06 -15.36
CA TRP A 164 -6.08 -11.07 -15.15
C TRP A 164 -5.68 -10.45 -13.80
N HIS A 165 -6.30 -9.34 -13.39
CA HIS A 165 -6.05 -8.71 -12.10
C HIS A 165 -6.36 -9.66 -10.92
N LEU A 166 -7.50 -10.35 -10.94
CA LEU A 166 -7.86 -11.31 -9.89
C LEU A 166 -6.95 -12.53 -9.91
N ARG A 167 -6.63 -13.08 -11.10
CA ARG A 167 -5.70 -14.22 -11.22
C ARG A 167 -4.31 -13.86 -10.68
N ARG A 168 -3.79 -12.66 -10.99
CA ARG A 168 -2.56 -12.12 -10.39
C ARG A 168 -2.68 -12.04 -8.87
N ALA A 169 -3.70 -11.37 -8.35
CA ALA A 169 -3.87 -11.14 -6.91
C ALA A 169 -4.00 -12.44 -6.10
N LEU A 170 -4.66 -13.48 -6.65
CA LEU A 170 -4.74 -14.80 -6.02
C LEU A 170 -3.36 -15.49 -5.97
N SER A 171 -2.60 -15.47 -7.07
CA SER A 171 -1.26 -16.06 -7.10
C SER A 171 -0.25 -15.29 -6.25
N GLU A 172 -0.29 -13.95 -6.26
CA GLU A 172 0.55 -13.11 -5.39
C GLU A 172 0.24 -13.37 -3.91
N ASN A 173 -1.04 -13.38 -3.51
CA ASN A 173 -1.41 -13.65 -2.12
C ASN A 173 -0.94 -15.04 -1.66
N ARG A 174 -1.08 -16.07 -2.50
CA ARG A 174 -0.55 -17.40 -2.17
C ARG A 174 0.95 -17.37 -1.87
N VAL A 175 1.75 -16.72 -2.72
CA VAL A 175 3.21 -16.62 -2.50
C VAL A 175 3.53 -15.76 -1.26
N VAL A 176 2.81 -14.67 -1.04
CA VAL A 176 2.96 -13.84 0.17
C VAL A 176 2.63 -14.62 1.44
N ASP A 177 1.55 -15.40 1.44
CA ASP A 177 1.14 -16.22 2.58
C ASP A 177 2.16 -17.34 2.85
N GLU A 178 2.70 -17.99 1.80
CA GLU A 178 3.80 -18.96 1.91
C GLU A 178 5.08 -18.31 2.52
N ILE A 179 5.46 -17.09 2.10
CA ILE A 179 6.60 -16.35 2.68
C ILE A 179 6.34 -15.97 4.15
N GLN A 180 5.15 -15.45 4.46
CA GLN A 180 4.77 -14.99 5.82
C GLN A 180 4.58 -16.12 6.82
N ALA A 181 4.33 -17.36 6.35
CA ALA A 181 4.35 -18.54 7.21
C ALA A 181 5.77 -18.90 7.70
N ILE A 182 6.81 -18.49 6.96
CA ILE A 182 8.22 -18.78 7.25
C ILE A 182 8.88 -17.64 8.02
N VAL A 183 8.68 -16.41 7.53
CA VAL A 183 9.25 -15.19 8.11
C VAL A 183 8.29 -14.66 9.16
N GLN A 184 8.66 -14.78 10.44
CA GLN A 184 7.83 -14.32 11.58
C GLN A 184 7.53 -12.81 11.53
N ASN A 185 8.34 -12.01 10.81
CA ASN A 185 8.00 -10.63 10.47
C ASN A 185 6.92 -10.60 9.36
N LYS A 186 5.72 -10.13 9.70
CA LYS A 186 4.56 -10.08 8.81
C LYS A 186 4.57 -8.92 7.80
N ASN A 187 5.74 -8.37 7.45
CA ASN A 187 5.80 -7.24 6.53
C ASN A 187 5.46 -7.68 5.09
N GLU A 188 4.26 -7.35 4.66
CA GLU A 188 3.75 -7.66 3.33
C GLU A 188 4.45 -6.90 2.20
N LEU A 189 4.92 -5.67 2.48
CA LEU A 189 5.62 -4.86 1.50
C LEU A 189 6.99 -5.47 1.15
N GLU A 190 7.67 -6.04 2.16
CA GLU A 190 8.88 -6.85 1.95
C GLU A 190 8.56 -8.06 1.04
N ALA A 191 7.56 -8.88 1.38
CA ALA A 191 7.18 -10.03 0.57
C ALA A 191 6.82 -9.66 -0.89
N LYS A 192 6.01 -8.62 -1.10
CA LYS A 192 5.67 -8.12 -2.45
C LYS A 192 6.90 -7.59 -3.20
N SER A 193 7.84 -6.92 -2.52
CA SER A 193 9.10 -6.48 -3.12
C SER A 193 10.00 -7.65 -3.53
N MET A 194 10.01 -8.74 -2.76
CA MET A 194 10.76 -9.96 -3.08
C MET A 194 10.22 -10.63 -4.34
N ILE A 195 8.89 -10.75 -4.48
CA ILE A 195 8.25 -11.29 -5.70
C ILE A 195 8.60 -10.43 -6.92
N ARG A 196 8.54 -9.09 -6.80
CA ARG A 196 8.95 -8.16 -7.88
C ARG A 196 10.43 -8.31 -8.26
N ARG A 197 11.31 -8.53 -7.27
CA ARG A 197 12.73 -8.82 -7.51
C ARG A 197 12.91 -10.13 -8.29
N TRP A 198 12.27 -11.21 -7.86
CA TRP A 198 12.35 -12.51 -8.54
C TRP A 198 11.81 -12.48 -9.97
N PHE A 199 10.74 -11.73 -10.21
CA PHE A 199 10.25 -11.46 -11.57
C PHE A 199 11.30 -10.78 -12.44
N THR A 200 11.96 -9.74 -11.90
CA THR A 200 12.98 -8.97 -12.61
C THR A 200 14.27 -9.77 -12.85
N GLU A 201 14.65 -10.64 -11.91
CA GLU A 201 15.78 -11.57 -12.04
C GLU A 201 15.51 -12.65 -13.10
N HIS A 202 14.30 -13.21 -13.12
CA HIS A 202 13.90 -14.26 -14.08
C HIS A 202 13.66 -13.71 -15.50
N CYS A 203 12.94 -12.60 -15.63
CA CYS A 203 12.58 -12.03 -16.93
C CYS A 203 13.62 -11.04 -17.49
N GLY A 204 14.62 -10.65 -16.69
CA GLY A 204 15.66 -9.70 -17.04
C GLY A 204 15.23 -8.23 -16.90
N GLN A 205 16.19 -7.35 -16.59
CA GLN A 205 15.94 -5.92 -16.30
C GLN A 205 15.21 -5.17 -17.43
N HIS A 206 15.44 -5.53 -18.70
CA HIS A 206 14.76 -4.91 -19.85
C HIS A 206 13.22 -5.09 -19.80
N ASN A 207 12.76 -6.18 -19.19
CA ASN A 207 11.35 -6.54 -19.08
C ASN A 207 10.70 -6.08 -17.76
N GLN A 208 11.39 -5.26 -16.95
CA GLN A 208 10.87 -4.79 -15.65
C GLN A 208 9.51 -4.08 -15.75
N HIS A 209 9.23 -3.40 -16.87
CA HIS A 209 7.95 -2.73 -17.15
C HIS A 209 6.76 -3.71 -17.22
N LEU A 210 6.98 -4.98 -17.54
CA LEU A 210 5.94 -6.01 -17.57
C LEU A 210 5.41 -6.37 -16.17
N TRP A 211 6.07 -5.91 -15.09
CA TRP A 211 5.55 -6.07 -13.73
C TRP A 211 4.20 -5.35 -13.52
N ASP A 212 3.96 -4.27 -14.26
CA ASP A 212 2.72 -3.49 -14.16
C ASP A 212 1.60 -4.07 -15.05
N ASP A 213 1.94 -4.97 -16.00
CA ASP A 213 0.95 -5.77 -16.74
C ASP A 213 0.45 -6.95 -15.89
N ASN A 214 -0.83 -6.91 -15.54
CA ASN A 214 -1.50 -7.96 -14.80
C ASN A 214 -1.46 -9.33 -15.50
N ARG A 215 -1.44 -9.36 -16.84
CA ARG A 215 -1.39 -10.61 -17.60
C ARG A 215 -0.01 -11.26 -17.50
N ALA A 216 1.05 -10.53 -17.86
CA ALA A 216 2.42 -11.05 -17.83
C ALA A 216 2.80 -11.61 -16.43
N VAL A 217 2.46 -10.89 -15.35
CA VAL A 217 2.73 -11.37 -13.98
C VAL A 217 1.88 -12.59 -13.61
N ALA A 218 0.60 -12.63 -13.99
CA ALA A 218 -0.27 -13.77 -13.71
C ALA A 218 0.16 -15.05 -14.46
N GLU A 219 0.55 -14.94 -15.72
CA GLU A 219 1.04 -16.06 -16.54
C GLU A 219 2.39 -16.57 -16.00
N TRP A 220 3.31 -15.67 -15.65
CA TRP A 220 4.58 -16.03 -15.00
C TRP A 220 4.37 -16.73 -13.66
N LEU A 221 3.62 -16.14 -12.72
CA LEU A 221 3.35 -16.74 -11.41
C LEU A 221 2.67 -18.11 -11.52
N SER A 222 1.72 -18.29 -12.45
CA SER A 222 1.09 -19.59 -12.67
C SER A 222 2.14 -20.65 -13.05
N THR A 223 3.01 -20.31 -14.01
CA THR A 223 4.07 -21.21 -14.50
C THR A 223 5.08 -21.57 -13.39
N GLN A 224 5.46 -20.58 -12.57
CA GLN A 224 6.38 -20.79 -11.44
C GLN A 224 5.76 -21.63 -10.31
N LEU A 225 4.45 -21.51 -10.07
CA LEU A 225 3.75 -22.27 -9.02
C LEU A 225 3.40 -23.71 -9.43
N GLU A 226 3.32 -23.99 -10.72
CA GLU A 226 3.08 -25.34 -11.27
C GLU A 226 4.37 -26.15 -11.45
N THR A 227 5.51 -25.50 -11.66
CA THR A 227 6.80 -26.16 -11.96
C THR A 227 7.60 -26.48 -10.69
N THR A 228 7.86 -27.77 -10.42
CA THR A 228 8.50 -28.26 -9.17
C THR A 228 9.92 -27.71 -8.87
N SER A 229 10.64 -27.29 -9.91
CA SER A 229 11.95 -26.61 -9.83
C SER A 229 11.84 -25.26 -10.54
N SER A 230 11.21 -24.30 -9.85
CA SER A 230 11.03 -22.93 -10.33
C SER A 230 11.81 -21.97 -9.44
N THR A 231 12.21 -20.83 -10.01
CA THR A 231 12.96 -19.80 -9.28
C THR A 231 12.21 -19.32 -8.03
N VAL A 232 10.88 -19.19 -8.11
CA VAL A 232 10.06 -18.79 -6.95
C VAL A 232 10.07 -19.86 -5.86
N ILE A 233 9.86 -21.13 -6.20
CA ILE A 233 9.82 -22.22 -5.21
C ILE A 233 11.22 -22.47 -4.61
N GLU A 234 12.28 -22.37 -5.42
CA GLU A 234 13.67 -22.49 -4.95
C GLU A 234 14.03 -21.34 -4.00
N ASN A 235 13.65 -20.10 -4.32
CA ASN A 235 13.84 -18.95 -3.42
C ASN A 235 13.05 -19.10 -2.11
N ILE A 236 11.82 -19.63 -2.15
CA ILE A 236 11.06 -19.96 -0.93
C ILE A 236 11.78 -21.01 -0.09
N ARG A 237 12.32 -22.09 -0.70
CA ARG A 237 13.14 -23.09 0.00
C ARG A 237 14.42 -22.50 0.61
N CYS A 238 15.07 -21.53 -0.05
CA CYS A 238 16.21 -20.82 0.52
C CYS A 238 15.80 -20.04 1.79
N ILE A 239 14.70 -19.27 1.73
CA ILE A 239 14.17 -18.55 2.91
C ILE A 239 13.85 -19.52 4.06
N GLN A 240 13.29 -20.70 3.77
CA GLN A 240 13.04 -21.75 4.77
C GLN A 240 14.33 -22.23 5.44
N ARG A 241 15.40 -22.46 4.67
CA ARG A 241 16.70 -22.88 5.20
C ARG A 241 17.35 -21.79 6.06
N ASP A 242 17.24 -20.52 5.65
CA ASP A 242 17.77 -19.38 6.40
C ASP A 242 16.96 -19.09 7.67
N ALA A 243 15.65 -19.31 7.64
CA ALA A 243 14.79 -19.22 8.82
C ALA A 243 15.09 -20.33 9.83
N LEU A 244 15.22 -21.58 9.39
CA LEU A 244 15.61 -22.72 10.22
C LEU A 244 17.01 -22.51 10.85
N SER A 245 17.97 -22.03 10.06
CA SER A 245 19.34 -21.76 10.55
C SER A 245 19.33 -20.70 11.65
N ARG A 246 18.55 -19.62 11.50
CA ARG A 246 18.37 -18.59 12.53
C ARG A 246 17.66 -19.13 13.78
N GLN A 247 16.67 -20.03 13.64
CA GLN A 247 16.03 -20.68 14.79
C GLN A 247 17.01 -21.53 15.58
N ILE A 248 17.84 -22.34 14.91
CA ILE A 248 18.88 -23.17 15.56
C ILE A 248 19.91 -22.28 16.28
N GLN A 249 20.33 -21.17 15.66
CA GLN A 249 21.22 -20.19 16.29
C GLN A 249 20.57 -19.53 17.53
N GLY A 250 19.28 -19.19 17.45
CA GLY A 250 18.51 -18.68 18.59
C GLY A 250 18.49 -19.68 19.76
N PHE A 251 18.11 -20.94 19.50
CA PHE A 251 18.12 -21.99 20.54
C PHE A 251 19.51 -22.21 21.15
N TYR A 252 20.58 -22.15 20.34
CA TYR A 252 21.95 -22.27 20.86
C TYR A 252 22.34 -21.08 21.75
N ASN A 253 21.93 -19.86 21.40
CA ASN A 253 22.20 -18.67 22.20
C ASN A 253 21.41 -18.66 23.53
N ASP A 254 20.13 -19.06 23.49
CA ASP A 254 19.26 -19.08 24.65
C ASP A 254 19.54 -20.28 25.59
N PHE A 255 19.85 -21.45 25.02
CA PHE A 255 20.05 -22.71 25.75
C PHE A 255 21.25 -23.52 25.21
N PRO A 256 22.50 -23.10 25.47
CA PRO A 256 23.69 -23.72 24.85
C PRO A 256 23.84 -25.22 25.16
N SER A 257 23.74 -25.63 26.43
CA SER A 257 23.92 -27.03 26.85
C SER A 257 22.81 -27.94 26.30
N ALA A 258 21.54 -27.57 26.49
CA ALA A 258 20.42 -28.40 26.03
C ALA A 258 20.39 -28.53 24.49
N THR A 259 20.79 -27.47 23.76
CA THR A 259 20.92 -27.52 22.30
C THR A 259 22.06 -28.43 21.87
N PHE A 260 23.21 -28.39 22.55
CA PHE A 260 24.34 -29.29 22.29
C PHE A 260 23.99 -30.76 22.54
N ASP A 261 23.37 -31.07 23.69
CA ASP A 261 22.96 -32.44 24.03
C ASP A 261 21.94 -33.00 23.01
N SER A 262 21.01 -32.15 22.55
CA SER A 262 20.06 -32.48 21.48
C SER A 262 20.76 -32.74 20.14
N LEU A 263 21.82 -31.97 19.83
CA LEU A 263 22.66 -32.15 18.63
C LEU A 263 23.40 -33.49 18.67
N VAL A 264 23.99 -33.84 19.82
CA VAL A 264 24.64 -35.13 20.06
C VAL A 264 23.64 -36.29 19.88
N GLN A 265 22.43 -36.16 20.45
CA GLN A 265 21.36 -37.15 20.26
C GLN A 265 20.95 -37.31 18.78
N LEU A 266 20.91 -36.21 18.02
CA LEU A 266 20.57 -36.22 16.59
C LEU A 266 21.69 -36.85 15.74
N ILE A 267 22.96 -36.61 16.08
CA ILE A 267 24.11 -37.30 15.46
C ILE A 267 23.99 -38.81 15.69
N HIS A 268 23.70 -39.25 16.92
CA HIS A 268 23.60 -40.68 17.25
C HIS A 268 22.39 -41.40 16.63
N SER A 269 21.22 -40.75 16.55
CA SER A 269 19.96 -41.41 16.15
C SER A 269 19.45 -41.06 14.76
N GLY A 270 19.71 -39.85 14.24
CA GLY A 270 19.12 -39.34 13.00
C GLY A 270 20.06 -39.24 11.79
N MET A 271 21.37 -39.05 12.00
CA MET A 271 22.32 -38.89 10.89
C MET A 271 22.76 -40.23 10.27
N THR A 272 22.80 -40.28 8.94
CA THR A 272 23.39 -41.38 8.17
C THR A 272 24.91 -41.44 8.32
N GLY A 273 25.52 -42.60 8.02
CA GLY A 273 26.98 -42.77 8.09
C GLY A 273 27.76 -41.76 7.23
N GLN A 274 27.27 -41.43 6.03
CA GLN A 274 27.88 -40.44 5.16
C GLN A 274 27.87 -39.04 5.79
N GLN A 275 26.71 -38.60 6.30
CA GLN A 275 26.57 -37.29 6.95
C GLN A 275 27.49 -37.14 8.18
N ARG A 276 27.73 -38.23 8.93
CA ARG A 276 28.69 -38.23 10.04
C ARG A 276 30.13 -38.05 9.56
N THR A 277 30.53 -38.71 8.47
CA THR A 277 31.85 -38.56 7.85
C THR A 277 32.05 -37.14 7.31
N ASP A 278 31.05 -36.58 6.63
CA ASP A 278 31.10 -35.21 6.09
C ASP A 278 31.20 -34.17 7.23
N LEU A 279 30.47 -34.37 8.33
CA LEU A 279 30.54 -33.52 9.53
C LEU A 279 31.93 -33.60 10.19
N LEU A 280 32.50 -34.79 10.34
CA LEU A 280 33.87 -34.97 10.86
C LEU A 280 34.91 -34.27 9.99
N ALA A 281 34.79 -34.38 8.66
CA ALA A 281 35.67 -33.67 7.73
C ALA A 281 35.55 -32.15 7.86
N ALA A 282 34.33 -31.61 8.03
CA ALA A 282 34.11 -30.19 8.26
C ALA A 282 34.71 -29.70 9.60
N LEU A 283 34.58 -30.49 10.68
CA LEU A 283 35.17 -30.17 11.99
C LEU A 283 36.71 -30.14 11.93
N VAL A 284 37.32 -31.16 11.33
CA VAL A 284 38.79 -31.21 11.13
C VAL A 284 39.28 -30.03 10.28
N ALA A 285 38.52 -29.62 9.26
CA ALA A 285 38.85 -28.45 8.45
C ALA A 285 38.74 -27.12 9.22
N LEU A 286 37.83 -27.02 10.21
CA LEU A 286 37.70 -25.84 11.09
C LEU A 286 38.81 -25.78 12.14
N GLU A 287 39.17 -26.91 12.75
CA GLU A 287 40.31 -27.00 13.67
C GLU A 287 41.65 -26.65 12.98
N ALA A 288 41.79 -27.02 11.70
CA ALA A 288 42.95 -26.64 10.89
C ALA A 288 43.03 -25.12 10.57
N GLN A 289 41.91 -24.39 10.69
CA GLN A 289 41.84 -22.94 10.43
C GLN A 289 42.00 -22.08 11.69
N THR A 290 41.95 -22.68 12.89
CA THR A 290 42.18 -21.96 14.14
C THR A 290 43.68 -21.82 14.40
N PRO A 291 44.26 -20.59 14.43
CA PRO A 291 45.67 -20.43 14.75
C PRO A 291 45.89 -20.78 16.23
N LYS A 292 46.73 -21.78 16.49
CA LYS A 292 47.15 -22.15 17.85
C LYS A 292 47.84 -20.94 18.50
N SER A 293 47.22 -20.40 19.55
CA SER A 293 47.89 -19.44 20.45
C SER A 293 49.13 -20.11 21.06
N PRO A 294 50.29 -19.41 21.13
CA PRO A 294 51.52 -20.03 21.59
C PRO A 294 51.44 -20.35 23.09
N GLN A 295 51.69 -21.61 23.44
CA GLN A 295 51.82 -22.04 24.84
C GLN A 295 53.06 -21.38 25.46
N LEU A 296 52.92 -20.85 26.68
CA LEU A 296 54.08 -20.48 27.49
C LEU A 296 54.86 -21.76 27.86
N THR A 297 56.09 -21.89 27.34
CA THR A 297 57.08 -22.82 27.88
C THR A 297 58.03 -22.07 28.80
N SER A 298 58.04 -22.44 30.07
CA SER A 298 58.97 -21.93 31.08
C SER A 298 60.34 -22.60 31.00
N SER A 299 61.41 -21.81 30.87
CA SER A 299 62.77 -22.19 31.28
C SER A 299 63.56 -20.94 31.68
N SER A 300 64.45 -21.08 32.68
CA SER A 300 64.91 -20.03 33.59
C SER A 300 66.40 -19.66 33.48
N ALA A 301 66.78 -18.52 34.08
CA ALA A 301 68.15 -17.99 34.33
C ALA A 301 68.93 -17.52 33.06
N ASP A 302 69.76 -16.47 33.05
CA ASP A 302 70.19 -15.45 34.05
C ASP A 302 70.89 -14.28 33.27
N SER A 303 71.34 -13.11 33.79
CA SER A 303 71.32 -12.43 35.11
C SER A 303 71.68 -10.93 34.95
N ASN A 304 71.16 -10.02 35.79
CA ASN A 304 71.54 -8.58 35.94
C ASN A 304 71.32 -7.67 34.69
N GLU A 305 71.12 -6.35 34.77
CA GLU A 305 71.49 -5.37 35.82
C GLU A 305 70.45 -4.21 35.91
N SER A 306 70.70 -3.21 36.76
CA SER A 306 69.70 -2.30 37.34
C SER A 306 69.68 -0.85 36.81
N VAL A 307 68.64 -0.10 37.22
CA VAL A 307 68.60 1.35 37.57
C VAL A 307 67.62 2.27 36.77
N ASP A 308 66.72 2.88 37.55
CA ASP A 308 66.01 4.17 37.45
C ASP A 308 64.99 4.56 36.35
N ASN A 309 63.71 4.58 36.79
CA ASN A 309 63.00 5.81 37.20
C ASN A 309 62.73 6.92 36.16
N LYS A 310 61.48 7.01 35.70
CA LYS A 310 60.59 8.15 36.04
C LYS A 310 59.16 8.02 35.52
N SER A 311 58.23 8.51 36.33
CA SER A 311 56.86 8.84 35.96
C SER A 311 56.83 10.13 35.12
N GLU A 312 55.93 10.20 34.13
CA GLU A 312 55.28 11.46 33.75
C GLU A 312 53.90 11.17 33.11
N GLU A 313 52.92 11.99 33.48
CA GLU A 313 51.60 12.04 32.86
C GLU A 313 51.71 12.63 31.44
N VAL A 314 50.67 12.50 30.59
CA VAL A 314 50.04 13.65 29.88
C VAL A 314 48.94 13.19 28.90
N VAL A 315 47.71 13.64 29.22
CA VAL A 315 46.67 14.17 28.31
C VAL A 315 46.03 13.25 27.26
N VAL A 316 44.74 12.98 27.51
CA VAL A 316 43.69 12.67 26.54
C VAL A 316 43.56 13.79 25.50
N LYS A 317 43.48 13.44 24.22
CA LYS A 317 42.77 14.25 23.22
C LYS A 317 41.84 13.39 22.37
N GLU A 318 40.57 13.75 22.47
CA GLU A 318 39.57 13.52 21.42
C GLU A 318 39.97 14.35 20.19
N ASP A 319 39.64 13.86 18.99
CA ASP A 319 39.37 14.71 17.82
C ASP A 319 38.38 13.93 16.92
N GLU A 320 37.16 14.45 16.81
CA GLU A 320 36.16 14.06 15.81
C GLU A 320 36.48 14.75 14.47
N ILE A 321 36.32 14.04 13.34
CA ILE A 321 35.63 14.51 12.12
C ILE A 321 34.90 13.32 11.49
#